data_AF-A0A7V5K3D3-F1
#
_entry.id   AF-A0A7V5K3D3-F1
#
_cell.length_a   1.000
_cell.length_b   1.000
_cell.length_c   1.000
_cell.angle_alpha   90.00
_cell.angle_beta   90.00
_cell.angle_gamma   90.00
#
_symmetry.space_group_name_H-M   'P 1'
#
loop_
_entity.id
_entity.type
_entity.pdbx_description
1 polymer ?
#
loop_
_entity_poly.entity_id
_entity_poly.type
_entity_poly.pdbx_seq_one_letter_code
_entity_poly.pdbx_strand_id
1 'polypeptide(L)' 'METGERNQGQVDPVVNMVDGFLSHLALERGFSPNTLESYSRDLLRFLDFLEEAGVAGLEQVSPM' A
#
# COMPACT_ATOMS: atom_id res chain seq x y z
N MET A 1 -25.46 -11.00 24.36
CA MET A 1 -24.33 -10.46 25.14
C MET A 1 -23.10 -10.81 24.34
N GLU A 2 -22.35 -9.95 23.67
CA GLU A 2 -22.26 -8.48 23.57
C GLU A 2 -21.53 -8.16 22.25
N THR A 3 -21.87 -7.02 21.64
CA THR A 3 -21.09 -6.17 20.71
C THR A 3 -20.51 -6.82 19.44
N GLY A 4 -20.95 -6.50 18.21
CA GLY A 4 -21.34 -5.18 17.70
C GLY A 4 -20.10 -4.31 17.53
N GLU A 5 -19.95 -3.68 16.35
CA GLU A 5 -18.96 -2.61 16.04
C GLU A 5 -17.60 -3.06 15.45
N ARG A 6 -17.61 -3.69 14.27
CA ARG A 6 -16.44 -3.56 13.37
C ARG A 6 -16.46 -2.15 12.78
N ASN A 7 -15.53 -1.36 13.27
CA ASN A 7 -15.40 0.09 13.14
C ASN A 7 -15.45 0.56 11.68
N GLN A 8 -16.12 1.68 11.46
CA GLN A 8 -16.37 2.28 10.15
C GLN A 8 -15.07 2.89 9.60
N GLY A 9 -14.67 2.53 8.38
CA GLY A 9 -13.69 3.28 7.59
C GLY A 9 -12.22 3.18 8.00
N GLN A 10 -11.77 2.07 8.59
CA GLN A 10 -10.33 1.81 8.77
C GLN A 10 -9.73 1.45 7.40
N VAL A 11 -9.29 2.45 6.65
CA VAL A 11 -8.45 2.23 5.46
C VAL A 11 -7.14 1.60 5.95
N ASP A 12 -6.73 0.50 5.32
CA ASP A 12 -5.49 -0.20 5.66
C ASP A 12 -4.32 0.79 5.61
N PRO A 13 -3.53 0.93 6.70
CA PRO A 13 -2.47 1.95 6.78
C PRO A 13 -1.45 1.80 5.65
N VAL A 14 -1.25 0.56 5.18
CA VAL A 14 -0.36 0.22 4.06
C VAL A 14 -0.91 0.75 2.72
N VAL A 15 -2.22 0.64 2.48
CA VAL A 15 -2.85 1.18 1.26
C VAL A 15 -2.71 2.71 1.21
N ASN A 16 -2.87 3.37 2.35
CA ASN A 16 -2.66 4.82 2.45
C ASN A 16 -1.21 5.23 2.17
N MET A 17 -0.22 4.40 2.53
CA MET A 17 1.19 4.65 2.19
C MET A 17 1.44 4.56 0.67
N VAL A 18 0.80 3.60 -0.03
CA VAL A 18 0.90 3.49 -1.49
C VAL A 18 0.33 4.73 -2.16
N ASP A 19 -0.86 5.17 -1.75
CA ASP A 19 -1.50 6.37 -2.31
C ASP A 19 -0.67 7.64 -2.05
N GLY A 20 -0.09 7.77 -0.86
CA GLY A 20 0.82 8.87 -0.52
C GLY A 20 2.08 8.88 -1.40
N PHE A 21 2.70 7.72 -1.61
CA PHE A 21 3.87 7.58 -2.48
C PHE A 21 3.55 7.91 -3.94
N LEU A 22 2.44 7.40 -4.48
CA LEU A 22 2.03 7.70 -5.85
C LEU A 22 1.69 9.18 -6.04
N SER A 23 1.04 9.79 -5.04
CA SER A 23 0.77 11.24 -5.03
C SER A 23 2.08 12.04 -5.05
N HIS A 24 3.09 11.62 -4.30
CA HIS A 24 4.42 12.23 -4.34
C HIS A 24 5.06 12.10 -5.74
N LEU A 25 5.01 10.93 -6.38
CA LEU A 25 5.53 10.75 -7.74
C LEU A 25 4.79 11.60 -8.79
N ALA A 26 3.48 11.78 -8.62
CA ALA A 26 2.68 12.61 -9.49
C ALA A 26 3.06 14.09 -9.37
N LEU A 27 3.14 14.62 -8.14
CA LEU A 27 3.34 16.04 -7.88
C LEU A 27 4.81 16.47 -8.00
N GLU A 28 5.73 15.72 -7.40
CA GLU A 28 7.14 16.12 -7.29
C GLU A 28 8.00 15.65 -8.47
N ARG A 29 7.60 14.56 -9.12
CA ARG A 29 8.37 13.95 -10.21
C ARG A 29 7.67 14.01 -11.57
N GLY A 30 6.40 14.43 -11.62
CA GLY A 30 5.65 14.59 -12.86
C GLY A 30 5.46 13.29 -13.65
N PHE A 31 5.38 12.15 -12.95
CA PHE A 31 5.22 10.85 -13.61
C PHE A 31 3.89 10.78 -14.36
N SER A 32 3.89 10.11 -15.53
CA SER A 32 2.68 9.97 -16.34
C SER A 32 1.61 9.12 -15.62
N PRO A 33 0.32 9.31 -15.89
CA PRO A 33 -0.75 8.49 -15.31
C PRO A 33 -0.54 6.99 -15.55
N ASN A 34 -0.08 6.61 -16.73
CA ASN A 34 0.18 5.21 -17.08
C ASN A 34 1.33 4.62 -16.24
N THR A 35 2.35 5.43 -15.94
CA THR A 35 3.46 5.02 -15.07
C THR A 35 2.97 4.83 -13.64
N LEU A 36 2.20 5.78 -13.12
CA LEU A 36 1.63 5.71 -11.76
C LEU A 36 0.71 4.49 -11.60
N GLU A 37 -0.11 4.21 -12.62
CA GLU A 37 -1.00 3.05 -12.63
C GLU A 37 -0.22 1.72 -12.67
N SER A 38 0.87 1.65 -13.44
CA SER A 38 1.77 0.49 -13.41
C SER A 38 2.38 0.28 -12.02
N TYR A 39 2.91 1.36 -11.43
CA TYR A 39 3.51 1.31 -10.09
C TYR A 39 2.49 0.93 -9.02
N SER A 40 1.26 1.44 -9.08
CA SER A 40 0.18 1.07 -8.17
C SER A 40 -0.07 -0.45 -8.20
N ARG A 41 -0.24 -1.02 -9.40
CA ARG A 41 -0.45 -2.46 -9.55
C ARG A 41 0.71 -3.29 -9.00
N ASP A 42 1.94 -2.89 -9.29
CA ASP A 42 3.13 -3.62 -8.86
C ASP A 42 3.32 -3.54 -7.34
N LEU A 43 3.07 -2.36 -6.74
CA LEU A 43 3.14 -2.17 -5.29
C LEU A 43 2.05 -2.98 -4.56
N LEU A 44 0.81 -2.96 -5.04
CA LEU A 44 -0.27 -3.76 -4.45
C LEU A 44 0.05 -5.25 -4.51
N ARG A 45 0.52 -5.74 -5.67
CA ARG A 45 0.94 -7.15 -5.81
C ARG A 45 2.09 -7.51 -4.86
N PHE A 46 3.03 -6.59 -4.65
CA PHE A 46 4.13 -6.80 -3.71
C PHE A 46 3.63 -6.91 -2.27
N LEU A 47 2.64 -6.08 -1.88
CA LEU A 47 2.03 -6.16 -0.56
C LEU A 47 1.25 -7.47 -0.36
N ASP A 48 0.49 -7.90 -1.36
CA ASP A 48 -0.20 -9.19 -1.33
C ASP A 48 0.82 -10.34 -1.14
N PHE A 49 1.95 -10.29 -1.87
CA PHE A 49 3.03 -11.26 -1.71
C PHE A 49 3.63 -11.25 -0.30
N LEU A 50 3.82 -10.08 0.32
CA LEU A 50 4.32 -9.99 1.69
C LEU A 50 3.32 -10.53 2.71
N GLU A 51 2.04 -10.26 2.52
CA GLU A 51 0.96 -10.80 3.36
C GLU A 51 0.92 -12.33 3.29
N GLU A 52 0.97 -12.91 2.09
CA GLU A 52 1.05 -14.35 1.87
C GLU A 52 2.30 -14.98 2.51
N ALA A 53 3.42 -14.25 2.52
CA ALA A 53 4.66 -14.65 3.17
C ALA A 53 4.65 -14.50 4.70
N GLY A 54 3.57 -13.96 5.29
CA GLY A 54 3.47 -13.69 6.72
C GLY A 54 4.31 -12.51 7.21
N VAL A 55 4.76 -11.65 6.29
CA VAL A 55 5.56 -10.47 6.59
C VAL A 55 4.65 -9.32 6.99
N ALA A 56 4.60 -9.03 8.29
CA ALA A 56 3.67 -8.06 8.87
C ALA A 56 4.17 -6.60 8.84
N GLY A 57 5.36 -6.35 8.31
CA GLY A 57 5.96 -5.01 8.31
C GLY A 57 7.12 -4.86 7.34
N LEU A 58 7.27 -3.66 6.76
CA LEU A 58 8.31 -3.34 5.78
C LEU A 58 9.73 -3.40 6.38
N GLU A 59 9.87 -3.26 7.70
CA GLU A 59 11.15 -3.41 8.42
C GLU A 59 11.74 -4.82 8.32
N GLN A 60 10.93 -5.81 7.96
CA GLN A 60 11.35 -7.19 7.76
C GLN A 60 11.82 -7.44 6.33
N VAL A 61 11.61 -6.48 5.42
CA VAL A 61 12.07 -6.54 4.03
C VAL A 61 13.49 -5.99 3.96
N SER A 62 14.44 -6.83 3.56
CA SER A 62 15.83 -6.42 3.36
C SER A 62 16.09 -6.09 1.89
N PRO A 63 16.81 -5.00 1.57
CA PRO A 63 17.33 -4.79 0.23
C PRO A 63 18.30 -5.92 -0.14
N MET A 64 18.28 -6.34 -1.40
CA MET A 64 19.25 -7.29 -1.97
C MET A 64 20.65 -6.70 -2.04
#